data_AF-A0A2N7QCC4-F1
#
_entry.id   AF-A0A2N7QCC4-F1
#
_cell.length_a   1.000
_cell.length_b   1.000
_cell.length_c   1.000
_cell.angle_alpha   90.00
_cell.angle_beta   90.00
_cell.angle_gamma   90.00
#
_symmetry.space_group_name_H-M   'P 1'
#
loop_
_entity.id
_entity.type
_entity.pdbx_description
1 polymer ?
#
loop_
_entity_poly.entity_id
_entity_poly.type
_entity_poly.pdbx_seq_one_letter_code
_entity_poly.pdbx_strand_id
1 'polypeptide(L)' 'MERKVCSNCGYVGSPKKYTKGSLVWEIILWLLAIIPGIFYSIWRISTRYEGCPVCGAPHMIPEDSPVAQKMLKST' A
#
# COMPACT_ATOMS: atom_id res chain seq x y z
N MET A 1 10.56 -9.63 -12.27
CA MET A 1 9.32 -9.25 -11.58
C MET A 1 9.34 -9.97 -10.25
N GLU A 2 9.65 -9.25 -9.18
CA GLU A 2 9.69 -9.82 -7.83
C GLU A 2 8.25 -10.11 -7.39
N ARG A 3 7.92 -11.39 -7.25
CA ARG A 3 6.63 -11.82 -6.73
C ARG A 3 6.67 -11.70 -5.21
N LYS A 4 5.64 -11.09 -4.62
CA LYS A 4 5.50 -10.96 -3.18
C LYS A 4 4.37 -11.87 -2.70
N VAL A 5 4.55 -12.51 -1.56
CA VAL A 5 3.51 -13.26 -0.86
C VAL A 5 2.89 -12.40 0.23
N CYS A 6 1.57 -12.44 0.35
CA CYS A 6 0.90 -11.87 1.49
C CYS A 6 0.95 -12.84 2.67
N SER A 7 1.51 -12.40 3.80
CA SER A 7 1.57 -13.21 5.03
C SER A 7 0.22 -13.44 5.70
N ASN A 8 -0.85 -12.74 5.27
CA ASN A 8 -2.17 -12.83 5.88
C ASN A 8 -3.13 -13.77 5.11
N CYS A 9 -3.05 -13.79 3.78
CA CYS A 9 -3.96 -14.59 2.94
C CYS A 9 -3.25 -15.60 2.03
N GLY A 10 -1.91 -15.65 2.03
CA GLY A 10 -1.14 -16.54 1.17
C GLY A 10 -1.12 -16.16 -0.32
N TYR A 11 -1.71 -15.02 -0.70
CA TYR A 11 -1.71 -14.57 -2.09
C TYR A 11 -0.29 -14.28 -2.59
N VAL A 12 0.13 -14.96 -3.66
CA VAL A 12 1.41 -14.76 -4.35
C VAL A 12 1.17 -13.93 -5.60
N GLY A 13 1.76 -12.74 -5.68
CA GLY A 13 1.64 -11.91 -6.86
C GLY A 13 2.26 -10.53 -6.71
N SER A 14 1.94 -9.65 -7.65
CA SER A 14 2.38 -8.25 -7.57
C SER A 14 1.54 -7.47 -6.56
N PRO A 15 2.16 -6.65 -5.71
CA PRO A 15 1.44 -5.79 -4.80
C PRO A 15 0.58 -4.79 -5.56
N LYS A 16 -0.62 -4.48 -5.04
CA LYS A 16 -1.47 -3.44 -5.61
C LYS A 16 -1.24 -2.14 -4.86
N LYS A 17 -1.17 -1.02 -5.58
CA LYS A 17 -1.04 0.30 -4.97
C LYS A 17 -2.38 0.71 -4.39
N TYR A 18 -2.42 0.97 -3.09
CA TYR A 18 -3.57 1.53 -2.39
C TYR A 18 -3.26 2.98 -2.01
N THR A 19 -4.12 3.87 -2.46
CA THR A 19 -4.05 5.30 -2.14
C THR A 19 -5.23 5.65 -1.26
N LYS A 20 -4.98 5.87 0.04
CA LYS A 20 -5.97 6.44 0.95
C LYS A 20 -5.93 7.96 0.83
N GLY A 21 -6.77 8.54 -0.02
CA GLY A 21 -6.87 9.99 -0.13
C GLY A 21 -7.92 10.43 -1.15
N SER A 22 -8.82 11.31 -0.72
CA SER A 22 -9.81 11.95 -1.57
C SER A 22 -9.20 13.21 -2.18
N LEU A 23 -8.99 13.21 -3.50
CA LEU A 23 -8.51 14.36 -4.30
C LEU A 23 -9.35 15.63 -4.06
N VAL A 24 -10.61 15.46 -3.65
CA VAL A 24 -11.56 16.53 -3.33
C VAL A 24 -11.06 17.44 -2.19
N TRP A 25 -10.44 16.88 -1.15
CA TRP A 25 -10.01 17.68 0.01
C TRP A 25 -8.80 18.57 -0.31
N GLU A 26 -7.89 18.08 -1.17
CA GLU A 26 -6.77 18.88 -1.66
C GLU A 26 -7.23 20.10 -2.45
N ILE A 27 -8.24 19.94 -3.31
CA ILE A 27 -8.78 21.04 -4.11
C ILE A 27 -9.41 22.11 -3.20
N ILE A 28 -10.18 21.70 -2.19
CA ILE A 28 -10.80 22.60 -1.22
C ILE A 28 -9.73 23.37 -0.41
N LEU A 29 -8.67 22.70 0.05
CA LEU A 29 -7.60 23.33 0.82
C LEU A 29 -6.80 24.33 -0.02
N TRP A 30 -6.51 24.02 -1.27
CA TRP A 30 -5.84 24.94 -2.20
C TRP A 30 -6.66 26.21 -2.47
N LEU A 31 -8.00 26.10 -2.47
CA LEU A 31 -8.90 27.23 -2.65
C LEU A 31 -9.00 28.14 -1.42
N LEU A 32 -8.79 27.61 -0.20
CA LEU A 32 -8.97 28.38 1.05
C LEU A 32 -7.66 28.92 1.65
N ALA A 33 -6.53 28.20 1.50
CA ALA A 33 -5.22 28.63 2.01
C ALA A 33 -4.06 27.78 1.43
N ILE A 34 -3.05 28.44 0.86
CA ILE A 34 -1.90 27.78 0.20
C ILE A 34 -1.06 26.94 1.17
N ILE A 35 -0.85 27.42 2.40
CA ILE A 35 0.03 26.75 3.39
C ILE A 35 -0.49 25.38 3.84
N PRO A 36 -1.75 25.18 4.26
CA PRO A 36 -2.26 23.86 4.59
C PRO A 36 -2.35 22.93 3.36
N GLY A 37 -2.51 23.47 2.15
CA GLY A 37 -2.48 22.70 0.90
C GLY A 37 -1.17 21.95 0.68
N ILE A 38 -0.02 22.57 1.03
CA ILE A 38 1.31 21.94 0.88
C ILE A 38 1.50 20.81 1.89
N PHE A 39 1.11 21.02 3.15
CA PHE A 39 1.24 20.01 4.21
C PHE A 39 0.41 18.75 3.90
N TYR A 40 -0.80 18.95 3.37
CA TYR A 40 -1.65 17.84 2.92
C TYR A 40 -1.06 17.10 1.71
N SER A 41 -0.39 17.79 0.79
CA SER A 41 0.26 17.17 -0.36
C SER A 41 1.39 16.22 0.06
N ILE A 42 2.19 16.62 1.06
CA ILE A 42 3.26 15.80 1.64
C ILE A 42 2.66 14.59 2.38
N TRP A 43 1.64 14.82 3.21
CA TRP A 43 0.95 13.73 3.90
C TRP A 43 0.33 12.72 2.93
N ARG A 44 -0.31 13.20 1.85
CA ARG A 44 -0.89 12.33 0.81
C ARG A 44 0.13 11.42 0.17
N ILE A 45 1.30 11.94 -0.19
CA ILE A 45 2.38 11.12 -0.78
C ILE A 45 2.86 10.08 0.24
N SER A 46 2.94 10.44 1.52
CA SER A 46 3.32 9.53 2.60
C SER A 46 2.29 8.42 2.86
N THR A 47 1.01 8.62 2.55
CA THR A 47 -0.04 7.60 2.76
C THR A 47 -0.09 6.51 1.68
N ARG A 48 0.68 6.64 0.60
CA ARG A 48 0.68 5.66 -0.49
C ARG A 48 1.37 4.39 0.02
N TYR A 49 0.62 3.28 0.06
CA TYR A 49 1.19 2.00 0.44
C TYR A 49 0.89 0.92 -0.59
N GLU A 50 1.82 -0.01 -0.71
CA GLU A 50 1.67 -1.21 -1.50
C GLU A 50 1.02 -2.28 -0.63
N GLY A 51 -0.16 -2.76 -1.02
CA GLY A 51 -0.96 -3.69 -0.22
C GLY A 51 -1.48 -4.85 -1.06
N CYS A 52 -1.84 -5.95 -0.40
CA CYS A 52 -2.26 -7.17 -1.07
C CYS A 52 -3.56 -6.92 -1.84
N PRO A 53 -3.68 -7.29 -3.13
CA PRO A 53 -4.92 -7.09 -3.90
C PRO A 53 -6.13 -7.86 -3.35
N VAL A 54 -5.89 -8.97 -2.64
CA VAL A 54 -6.95 -9.87 -2.13
C VAL A 54 -7.44 -9.44 -0.75
N CYS A 55 -6.53 -9.19 0.20
CA CYS A 55 -6.91 -8.88 1.58
C CYS A 55 -6.62 -7.43 2.01
N GLY A 56 -5.97 -6.61 1.18
CA GLY A 56 -5.64 -5.22 1.49
C GLY A 56 -4.50 -5.02 2.51
N ALA A 57 -3.86 -6.10 2.98
CA ALA A 57 -2.79 -6.01 3.97
C ALA A 57 -1.56 -5.30 3.38
N PRO A 58 -0.98 -4.30 4.06
CA PRO A 58 0.22 -3.58 3.61
C PRO A 58 1.51 -4.41 3.71
N HIS A 59 1.44 -5.56 4.40
CA HIS A 59 2.60 -6.40 4.68
C HIS A 59 2.67 -7.55 3.67
N MET A 60 3.42 -7.32 2.59
CA MET A 60 3.76 -8.34 1.60
C MET A 60 5.26 -8.63 1.67
N ILE A 61 5.58 -9.91 1.84
CA ILE A 61 6.94 -10.43 2.01
C ILE A 61 7.41 -10.95 0.65
N PRO A 62 8.67 -10.76 0.23
CA PRO A 62 9.17 -11.38 -1.00
C PRO A 62 9.05 -12.91 -0.94
N GLU A 63 8.74 -13.55 -2.07
CA GLU A 63 8.62 -15.01 -2.15
C GLU A 63 9.91 -15.76 -1.79
N ASP A 64 11.06 -15.10 -1.96
CA ASP A 64 12.39 -15.62 -1.66
C ASP A 64 12.65 -15.75 -0.14
N SER A 65 11.82 -15.11 0.70
CA SER A 65 11.98 -15.19 2.14
C SER A 65 11.71 -16.61 2.66
N PRO A 66 12.52 -17.15 3.59
CA PRO A 66 12.29 -18.47 4.18
C PRO A 66 10.94 -18.56 4.92
N VAL A 67 10.39 -17.43 5.37
CA VAL A 67 9.06 -17.36 5.99
C VAL A 67 7.95 -17.62 4.96
N ALA A 68 8.09 -17.07 3.75
CA ALA A 68 7.15 -17.29 2.65
C ALA A 68 7.13 -18.77 2.24
N GLN A 69 8.30 -19.38 2.09
CA GLN A 69 8.43 -20.79 1.73
C GLN A 69 7.85 -21.73 2.79
N LYS A 70 8.01 -21.40 4.08
CA LYS A 70 7.41 -22.18 5.18
C LYS A 70 5.87 -22.15 5.10
N MET A 71 5.28 -20.98 4.88
CA MET A 71 3.83 -20.82 4.78
C MET A 71 3.25 -21.58 3.57
N LEU A 72 3.96 -21.56 2.43
CA LEU A 72 3.55 -22.27 1.21
C LEU A 72 3.71 -23.79 1.32
N LYS A 73 4.74 -24.28 2.03
CA LYS A 73 4.94 -25.73 2.26
C LYS A 73 3.98 -26.34 3.27
N SER A 74 3.33 -25.54 4.11
CA SER A 74 2.37 -25.99 5.12
C SER A 74 0.92 -26.06 4.63
N THR A 75 0.67 -25.88 3.33
CA THR A 75 -0.63 -26.08 2.67
C THR A 75 -0.64 -27.40 1.92
#